data_AF-A0A429E3C3-F1
#
_entry.id   AF-A0A429E3C3-F1
#
_cell.length_a   1.000
_cell.length_b   1.000
_cell.length_c   1.000
_cell.angle_alpha   90.00
_cell.angle_beta   90.00
_cell.angle_gamma   90.00
#
_symmetry.space_group_name_H-M   'P 1'
#
loop_
_entity.id
_entity.type
_entity.pdbx_description
1 polymer ?
#
loop_
_entity_poly.entity_id
_entity_poly.type
_entity_poly.pdbx_seq_one_letter_code
_entity_poly.pdbx_strand_id
1 'polypeptide(L)' 'MPIKVRRTARRAWRRVARAYLHACARDDAAGRGFQVPSGVWVCERCEHAVLELAAFREHLRVVHSL' A
#
# COMPACT_ATOMS: atom_id res chain seq x y z
N MET A 1 13.66 20.05 -22.90
CA MET A 1 12.79 19.31 -21.96
C MET A 1 13.25 17.90 -21.47
N PRO A 2 14.47 17.37 -21.72
CA PRO A 2 14.78 15.96 -21.39
C PRO A 2 15.14 15.69 -19.91
N ILE A 3 15.64 16.68 -19.17
CA ILE A 3 16.12 16.50 -17.79
C ILE A 3 14.97 16.19 -16.82
N LYS A 4 13.79 16.81 -17.02
CA LYS A 4 12.60 16.58 -16.19
C LYS A 4 12.10 15.13 -16.32
N VAL A 5 12.09 14.57 -17.53
CA VAL A 5 11.67 13.18 -17.81
C VAL A 5 12.60 12.17 -17.14
N ARG A 6 13.92 12.39 -17.19
CA ARG A 6 14.89 11.52 -16.48
C ARG A 6 14.73 11.58 -14.96
N ARG A 7 14.39 12.76 -14.41
CA ARG A 7 14.12 12.94 -12.97
C ARG A 7 12.82 12.26 -12.52
N THR A 8 11.75 12.33 -13.32
CA THR A 8 10.48 11.64 -13.02
C THR A 8 10.64 10.13 -13.09
N ALA A 9 11.33 9.61 -14.12
CA ALA A 9 11.64 8.19 -14.22
C ALA A 9 12.45 7.68 -13.01
N ARG A 10 13.49 8.40 -12.58
CA ARG A 10 14.27 8.02 -11.38
C ARG A 10 13.44 8.03 -10.09
N ARG A 11 12.49 8.95 -9.97
CA ARG A 11 11.57 8.99 -8.81
C ARG A 11 10.59 7.81 -8.85
N ALA A 12 10.03 7.50 -10.02
CA ALA A 12 9.16 6.34 -10.22
C ALA A 12 9.89 5.04 -9.87
N TRP A 13 11.10 4.83 -10.41
CA TRP A 13 11.94 3.67 -10.09
C TRP A 13 12.23 3.53 -8.59
N ARG A 14 12.54 4.63 -7.90
CA ARG A 14 12.75 4.60 -6.44
C ARG A 14 11.47 4.19 -5.68
N ARG A 15 10.29 4.60 -6.15
CA ARG A 15 9.02 4.15 -5.56
C ARG A 15 8.79 2.66 -5.77
N VAL A 16 9.03 2.16 -6.98
CA VAL A 16 8.91 0.73 -7.31
C VAL A 16 9.89 -0.11 -6.50
N ALA A 17 11.16 0.28 -6.47
CA ALA A 17 12.19 -0.43 -5.69
C ALA A 17 11.84 -0.46 -4.18
N ARG A 18 11.33 0.65 -3.63
CA ARG A 18 10.88 0.69 -2.24
C ARG A 18 9.67 -0.22 -2.02
N ALA A 19 8.69 -0.21 -2.91
CA ALA A 19 7.52 -1.09 -2.81
C ALA A 19 7.92 -2.58 -2.84
N TYR A 20 8.86 -2.95 -3.71
CA TYR A 20 9.43 -4.29 -3.77
C TYR A 20 10.11 -4.69 -2.46
N LEU A 21 11.01 -3.87 -1.93
CA LEU A 21 11.70 -4.15 -0.67
C LEU A 21 10.74 -4.28 0.51
N HIS A 22 9.69 -3.46 0.56
CA HIS A 22 8.65 -3.58 1.58
C HIS A 22 7.86 -4.89 1.46
N ALA A 23 7.61 -5.38 0.24
CA ALA A 23 6.95 -6.67 0.04
C ALA A 23 7.84 -7.82 0.57
N CYS A 24 9.11 -7.87 0.16
CA CYS A 24 10.04 -8.89 0.65
C CYS A 24 10.19 -8.87 2.19
N ALA A 25 10.23 -7.69 2.80
CA ALA A 25 10.30 -7.56 4.25
C ALA A 25 9.04 -8.09 4.96
N ARG A 26 7.85 -7.93 4.35
CA ARG A 26 6.61 -8.51 4.88
C ARG A 26 6.61 -10.02 4.76
N ASP A 27 7.08 -10.56 3.64
CA ASP A 27 7.16 -12.01 3.44
C ASP A 27 8.14 -12.66 4.44
N ASP A 28 9.29 -12.05 4.69
CA ASP A 28 10.25 -12.52 5.72
C ASP A 28 9.64 -12.45 7.12
N ALA A 29 8.93 -11.37 7.45
CA ALA A 29 8.24 -11.24 8.73
C ALA A 29 7.16 -12.33 8.90
N ALA A 30 6.38 -12.61 7.86
CA ALA A 30 5.39 -13.68 7.86
C ALA A 30 6.04 -15.07 8.05
N GLY A 31 7.18 -15.32 7.40
CA GLY A 31 7.97 -16.54 7.60
C GLY A 31 8.48 -16.73 9.04
N ARG A 32 8.58 -15.64 9.81
CA ARG A 32 8.93 -15.63 11.24
C ARG A 32 7.71 -15.59 12.18
N GLY A 33 6.49 -15.65 11.64
CA GLY A 33 5.24 -15.60 12.41
C GLY A 33 4.79 -14.19 12.80
N PHE A 34 5.38 -13.14 12.24
CA PHE A 34 4.92 -11.76 12.43
C PHE A 34 3.95 -11.36 11.34
N GLN A 35 2.83 -10.75 11.71
CA GLN A 35 1.89 -10.16 10.76
C GLN A 35 2.19 -8.66 10.63
N VAL A 36 2.69 -8.25 9.45
CA VAL A 36 3.01 -6.84 9.17
C VAL A 36 1.91 -6.26 8.27
N PRO A 37 1.10 -5.31 8.77
CA PRO A 37 -0.04 -4.79 8.03
C PRO A 37 0.41 -4.10 6.75
N SER A 38 -0.37 -4.16 5.67
CA SER A 38 0.01 -3.53 4.39
C SER A 38 0.04 -1.99 4.45
N GLY A 39 -0.65 -1.39 5.42
CA GLY A 39 -0.76 0.06 5.63
C GLY A 39 -1.89 0.41 6.60
N VAL A 40 -2.29 1.68 6.64
CA VAL A 40 -3.47 2.14 7.38
C VAL A 40 -4.39 2.85 6.38
N TRP A 41 -5.65 2.41 6.31
CA TRP A 41 -6.68 3.00 5.47
C TRP A 41 -7.85 3.40 6.34
N VAL A 42 -8.33 4.63 6.14
CA VAL A 42 -9.45 5.18 6.89
C VAL A 42 -10.54 5.56 5.89
N CYS A 43 -11.77 5.11 6.15
CA CYS A 43 -12.91 5.48 5.35
C CYS A 43 -13.34 6.92 5.67
N GLU A 44 -13.39 7.79 4.67
CA GLU A 44 -13.79 9.19 4.86
C GLU A 44 -15.29 9.36 5.20
N ARG A 45 -16.11 8.33 4.97
CA ARG A 45 -17.57 8.40 5.20
C ARG A 45 -18.00 8.00 6.62
N CYS A 46 -17.32 7.03 7.22
CA CYS A 46 -17.68 6.47 8.52
C CYS A 46 -16.51 6.34 9.49
N GLU A 47 -15.33 6.88 9.12
CA GLU A 47 -14.11 6.90 9.93
C GLU A 47 -13.57 5.51 10.32
N HIS A 48 -14.10 4.44 9.71
CA HIS A 48 -13.63 3.09 9.95
C HIS A 48 -12.21 2.88 9.41
N ALA A 49 -11.31 2.43 10.28
CA ALA A 49 -9.92 2.18 9.95
C ALA A 49 -9.63 0.69 9.80
N VAL A 50 -8.91 0.32 8.74
CA VAL A 50 -8.43 -1.05 8.51
C VAL A 50 -6.96 -1.05 8.13
N LEU A 51 -6.30 -2.16 8.45
CA LEU A 51 -4.85 -2.31 8.28
C LEU A 51 -4.46 -3.05 6.99
N GLU A 52 -5.45 -3.41 6.16
CA GLU A 52 -5.26 -4.09 4.88
C GLU A 52 -6.06 -3.42 3.76
N LEU A 53 -5.42 -3.16 2.61
CA LEU A 53 -6.10 -2.54 1.46
C LEU A 53 -7.26 -3.39 0.94
N ALA A 54 -7.13 -4.72 0.98
CA ALA A 54 -8.19 -5.64 0.59
C ALA A 54 -9.41 -5.49 1.51
N ALA A 55 -9.19 -5.45 2.82
CA ALA A 55 -10.25 -5.21 3.80
C ALA A 55 -10.89 -3.83 3.60
N PHE A 56 -10.11 -2.81 3.24
CA PHE A 56 -10.65 -1.48 2.96
C PHE A 56 -11.57 -1.48 1.74
N ARG A 57 -11.14 -2.11 0.64
CA ARG A 57 -11.96 -2.25 -0.57
C ARG A 57 -13.24 -3.03 -0.30
N GLU A 58 -13.16 -4.07 0.51
CA GLU A 58 -14.34 -4.85 0.91
C GLU A 58 -15.29 -4.01 1.77
N HIS A 59 -14.77 -3.28 2.74
CA HIS A 59 -15.56 -2.33 3.53
C HIS A 59 -16.32 -1.33 2.65
N LEU A 60 -15.65 -0.71 1.66
CA LEU A 60 -16.30 0.22 0.73
C LEU A 60 -17.44 -0.45 -0.05
N ARG A 61 -17.25 -1.69 -0.50
CA ARG A 61 -18.27 -2.44 -1.26
C ARG A 61 -19.47 -2.83 -0.39
N VAL A 62 -19.22 -3.40 0.77
CA VAL A 62 -20.26 -3.99 1.63
C VAL A 62 -21.02 -2.92 2.43
N VAL A 63 -20.31 -1.93 2.96
CA VAL A 63 -20.90 -0.91 3.86
C VAL A 63 -21.41 0.30 3.10
N HIS A 64 -20.75 0.66 1.99
CA HIS A 64 -21.05 1.88 1.25
C HIS A 64 -21.56 1.65 -0.19
N SER A 65 -21.71 0.39 -0.61
CA SER A 65 -22.24 0.00 -1.93
C SER A 65 -21.56 0.73 -3.10
N LEU A 66 -20.23 0.81 -3.05
CA LEU A 66 -19.36 1.37 -4.10
C LEU A 66 -18.78 0.28 -5.02
#